data_AF-A0A8W8KPY4-F1
#
_entry.id   AF-A0A8W8KPY4-F1
#
_cell.length_a   1.000
_cell.length_b   1.000
_cell.length_c   1.000
_cell.angle_alpha   90.00
_cell.angle_beta   90.00
_cell.angle_gamma   90.00
#
_symmetry.space_group_name_H-M   'P 1'
#
loop_
_entity.id
_entity.type
_entity.pdbx_description
1 polymer ?
#
loop_
_entity_poly.entity_id
_entity_poly.type
_entity_poly.pdbx_seq_one_letter_code
_entity_poly.pdbx_strand_id
1 'polypeptide(L)'
;EGEMMMQDKLEKERCDAKNAVEEYVYEMRDKIANVLAQFIKEEDAEKFGSLLTQTEDWLYDEGDDQLKQVYIDKLKELKKHGSPVEDRYREHCERPIAFEELGKSITHIRKFLDLVANKDEKYDHIETGDVDKVKKCLNEKSEWYEKNMNAQNQLKLFENPTVLASQIMSTKKSLDSVCNPIINKPKPKVEPPKEEKKENKEGNKDGQKDSAAGEKSANNSAESEAKPESKQEMEVD
;
A
#
# COMPACT_ATOMS: atom_id res chain seq x y z
N GLU A 1 26.15 30.41 21.95
CA GLU A 1 25.89 29.68 20.68
C GLU A 1 24.63 28.83 20.75
N GLY A 2 24.46 27.95 21.74
CA GLY A 2 23.25 27.11 21.86
C GLY A 2 21.92 27.87 22.02
N GLU A 3 21.90 29.00 22.74
CA GLU A 3 20.67 29.81 22.94
C GLU A 3 20.21 30.49 21.63
N MET A 4 21.14 31.03 20.83
CA MET A 4 20.81 31.59 19.51
C MET A 4 20.29 30.52 18.56
N MET A 5 20.93 29.35 18.50
CA MET A 5 20.45 28.23 17.67
C MET A 5 19.04 27.77 18.04
N MET A 6 18.70 27.78 19.34
CA MET A 6 17.37 27.38 19.80
C MET A 6 16.31 28.43 19.47
N GLN A 7 16.64 29.72 19.59
CA GLN A 7 15.76 30.81 19.21
C GLN A 7 15.49 30.82 17.70
N ASP A 8 16.53 30.67 16.87
CA ASP A 8 16.41 30.57 15.41
C ASP A 8 15.51 29.41 14.99
N LYS A 9 15.61 28.27 15.69
CA LYS A 9 14.75 27.11 15.43
C LYS A 9 13.29 27.40 15.77
N LEU A 10 13.02 28.01 16.92
CA LEU A 10 11.65 28.33 17.33
C LEU A 10 10.99 29.34 16.37
N GLU A 11 11.75 30.34 15.94
CA GLU A 11 11.30 31.33 14.96
C GLU A 11 11.00 30.67 13.61
N LYS A 12 11.91 29.80 13.13
CA LYS A 12 11.68 29.03 11.90
C LYS A 12 10.41 28.18 11.99
N GLU A 13 10.23 27.42 13.07
CA GLU A 13 9.06 26.57 13.24
C GLU A 13 7.75 27.37 13.34
N ARG A 14 7.80 28.62 13.81
CA ARG A 14 6.67 29.55 13.82
C ARG A 14 6.35 30.02 12.40
N CYS A 15 7.36 30.48 11.64
CA CYS A 15 7.20 30.86 10.24
C CYS A 15 6.65 29.70 9.40
N ASP A 16 7.18 28.49 9.56
CA ASP A 16 6.71 27.30 8.87
C ASP A 16 5.22 27.02 9.18
N ALA A 17 4.79 27.22 10.43
CA ALA A 17 3.39 27.05 10.82
C ALA A 17 2.47 28.13 10.21
N LYS A 18 2.91 29.39 10.14
CA LYS A 18 2.19 30.48 9.47
C LYS A 18 2.03 30.18 7.97
N ASN A 19 3.13 29.84 7.31
CA ASN A 19 3.14 29.48 5.88
C ASN A 19 2.22 28.28 5.58
N ALA A 20 2.17 27.29 6.47
CA ALA A 20 1.27 26.14 6.31
C ALA A 20 -0.22 26.52 6.38
N VAL A 21 -0.59 27.55 7.16
CA VAL A 21 -1.97 28.08 7.16
C VAL A 21 -2.24 28.81 5.86
N GLU A 22 -1.33 29.69 5.44
CA GLU A 22 -1.46 30.47 4.20
C GLU A 22 -1.59 29.57 2.97
N GLU A 23 -0.68 28.60 2.82
CA GLU A 23 -0.72 27.61 1.73
C GLU A 23 -2.03 26.83 1.73
N TYR A 24 -2.48 26.36 2.90
CA TYR A 24 -3.73 25.63 3.02
C TYR A 24 -4.94 26.49 2.62
N VAL A 25 -4.95 27.78 2.98
CA VAL A 25 -6.04 28.69 2.61
C VAL A 25 -6.11 28.88 1.10
N TYR A 26 -4.97 29.16 0.45
CA TYR A 26 -4.91 29.33 -1.00
C TYR A 26 -5.28 28.04 -1.75
N GLU A 27 -4.68 26.91 -1.36
CA GLU A 27 -4.92 25.61 -1.98
C GLU A 27 -6.39 25.18 -1.83
N MET A 28 -6.96 25.30 -0.63
CA MET A 28 -8.33 24.86 -0.39
C MET A 28 -9.36 25.73 -1.10
N ARG A 29 -9.13 27.03 -1.23
CA ARG A 29 -10.03 27.91 -1.97
C ARG A 29 -10.15 27.46 -3.44
N ASP A 30 -9.02 27.16 -4.08
CA ASP A 30 -9.02 26.64 -5.46
C ASP A 30 -9.69 25.25 -5.53
N LYS A 31 -9.30 24.34 -4.63
CA LYS A 31 -9.84 22.97 -4.60
C LYS A 31 -11.36 22.94 -4.42
N ILE A 32 -11.92 23.73 -3.51
CA ILE A 32 -13.38 23.78 -3.25
C ILE A 32 -14.15 24.33 -4.44
N ALA A 33 -13.58 25.31 -5.16
CA ALA A 33 -14.20 25.85 -6.37
C ALA A 33 -14.12 24.88 -7.56
N ASN A 34 -13.10 24.01 -7.56
CA ASN A 34 -12.80 23.11 -8.67
C ASN A 34 -13.05 21.62 -8.29
N VAL A 35 -11.98 20.88 -8.03
CA VAL A 35 -11.99 19.40 -7.93
C VAL A 35 -12.85 18.86 -6.78
N LEU A 36 -13.02 19.63 -5.71
CA LEU A 36 -13.80 19.25 -4.53
C LEU A 36 -15.25 19.73 -4.58
N ALA A 37 -15.64 20.56 -5.56
CA ALA A 37 -16.96 21.21 -5.61
C ALA A 37 -18.12 20.20 -5.52
N GLN A 38 -17.98 19.03 -6.15
CA GLN A 38 -19.00 17.98 -6.15
C GLN A 38 -19.04 17.12 -4.86
N PHE A 39 -18.03 17.22 -3.99
CA PHE A 39 -17.86 16.41 -2.78
C PHE A 39 -18.26 17.13 -1.49
N ILE A 40 -18.75 18.36 -1.63
CA ILE A 40 -19.22 19.21 -0.55
C ILE A 40 -20.63 19.69 -0.90
N LYS A 41 -21.47 19.91 0.12
CA LYS A 41 -22.77 20.58 -0.09
C LYS A 41 -22.53 22.07 -0.30
N GLU A 42 -23.34 22.70 -1.14
CA GLU A 42 -23.23 24.13 -1.44
C GLU A 42 -23.20 24.99 -0.16
N GLU A 43 -24.12 24.75 0.79
CA GLU A 43 -24.15 25.44 2.09
C GLU A 43 -22.87 25.26 2.92
N ASP A 44 -22.26 24.08 2.86
CA ASP A 44 -21.03 23.79 3.61
C ASP A 44 -19.81 24.38 2.90
N ALA A 45 -19.84 24.46 1.56
CA ALA A 45 -18.82 25.11 0.75
C ALA A 45 -18.80 26.62 0.97
N GLU A 46 -19.97 27.26 1.05
CA GLU A 46 -20.08 28.69 1.38
C GLU A 46 -19.54 28.99 2.78
N LYS A 47 -19.94 28.20 3.78
CA LYS A 47 -19.45 28.35 5.17
C LYS A 47 -17.94 28.18 5.24
N PHE A 48 -17.41 27.15 4.56
CA PHE A 48 -15.97 26.90 4.59
C PHE A 48 -15.19 27.96 3.80
N GLY A 49 -15.71 28.41 2.65
CA GLY A 49 -15.15 29.53 1.90
C GLY A 49 -15.08 30.82 2.72
N SER A 50 -16.14 31.12 3.48
CA SER A 50 -16.15 32.26 4.41
C SER A 50 -15.08 32.11 5.51
N LEU A 51 -14.92 30.91 6.07
CA LEU A 51 -13.90 30.63 7.09
C LEU A 51 -12.48 30.78 6.54
N LEU A 52 -12.24 30.36 5.30
CA LEU A 52 -10.96 30.53 4.61
C LEU A 52 -10.63 32.02 4.42
N THR A 53 -11.59 32.83 3.96
CA THR A 53 -11.41 34.28 3.83
C THR A 53 -11.18 34.95 5.18
N GLN A 54 -11.95 34.61 6.23
CA GLN A 54 -11.71 35.15 7.57
C GLN A 54 -10.32 34.79 8.11
N THR A 55 -9.79 33.62 7.75
CA THR A 55 -8.46 33.20 8.18
C THR A 55 -7.36 33.91 7.39
N GLU A 56 -7.59 34.20 6.10
CA GLU A 56 -6.71 35.05 5.29
C GLU A 56 -6.65 36.47 5.85
N ASP A 57 -7.80 37.10 6.07
CA ASP A 57 -7.88 38.45 6.64
C ASP A 57 -7.18 38.51 8.00
N TRP A 58 -7.41 37.51 8.84
CA TRP A 58 -6.71 37.39 10.13
C TRP A 58 -5.19 37.28 9.98
N LEU A 59 -4.66 36.54 8.99
CA LEU A 59 -3.21 36.43 8.78
C LEU A 59 -2.57 37.78 8.43
N TYR A 60 -3.28 38.68 7.75
CA TYR A 60 -2.80 40.02 7.39
C TYR A 60 -2.95 41.05 8.52
N ASP A 61 -3.87 40.83 9.46
CA ASP A 61 -4.11 41.72 10.60
C ASP A 61 -3.49 41.19 11.90
N GLU A 62 -4.29 40.54 12.75
CA GLU A 62 -3.90 40.10 14.10
C GLU A 62 -2.94 38.89 14.08
N GLY A 63 -2.88 38.18 12.96
CA GLY A 63 -2.16 36.94 12.75
C GLY A 63 -0.70 37.12 12.34
N ASP A 64 -0.17 38.34 12.24
CA ASP A 64 1.19 38.56 11.74
C ASP A 64 2.27 38.03 12.69
N ASP A 65 2.12 38.26 14.01
CA ASP A 65 3.09 37.91 15.06
C ASP A 65 2.44 37.08 16.19
N GLN A 66 1.95 35.89 15.85
CA GLN A 66 1.29 34.98 16.80
C GLN A 66 2.20 33.82 17.20
N LEU A 67 1.90 33.22 18.36
CA LEU A 67 2.59 32.00 18.78
C LEU A 67 2.34 30.87 17.79
N LYS A 68 3.36 30.04 17.55
CA LYS A 68 3.30 28.84 16.69
C LYS A 68 2.02 28.01 16.90
N GLN A 69 1.61 27.83 18.16
CA GLN A 69 0.44 27.03 18.52
C GLN A 69 -0.86 27.59 17.93
N VAL A 70 -0.99 28.92 17.82
CA VAL A 70 -2.17 29.58 17.25
C VAL A 70 -2.33 29.22 15.77
N TYR A 71 -1.23 29.23 15.00
CA TYR A 71 -1.25 28.80 13.59
C TYR A 71 -1.60 27.32 13.46
N ILE A 72 -1.08 26.46 14.33
CA ILE A 72 -1.42 25.03 14.35
C ILE A 72 -2.91 24.83 14.62
N ASP A 73 -3.47 25.56 15.59
CA ASP A 73 -4.89 25.44 15.95
C ASP A 73 -5.80 25.99 14.85
N LYS A 74 -5.40 27.08 14.18
CA LYS A 74 -6.08 27.61 12.99
C LYS A 74 -6.07 26.60 11.84
N LEU A 75 -4.91 26.03 11.51
CA LEU A 75 -4.82 24.99 10.49
C LEU A 75 -5.68 23.78 10.84
N LYS A 76 -5.69 23.37 12.11
CA LYS A 76 -6.52 22.26 12.60
C LYS A 76 -8.02 22.58 12.49
N GLU A 77 -8.42 23.82 12.75
CA GLU A 77 -9.79 24.29 12.57
C GLU A 77 -10.20 24.19 11.10
N LEU A 78 -9.40 24.72 10.18
CA LEU A 78 -9.66 24.63 8.74
C LEU A 78 -9.74 23.17 8.26
N LYS A 79 -8.82 22.31 8.71
CA LYS A 79 -8.80 20.88 8.36
C LYS A 79 -10.02 20.11 8.85
N LYS A 80 -10.72 20.54 9.92
CA LYS A 80 -11.98 19.88 10.33
C LYS A 80 -13.06 19.96 9.25
N HIS A 81 -13.03 21.01 8.42
CA HIS A 81 -13.97 21.21 7.33
C HIS A 81 -13.43 20.66 6.01
N GLY A 82 -12.15 20.89 5.71
CA GLY A 82 -11.54 20.46 4.45
C GLY A 82 -11.21 18.97 4.38
N SER A 83 -10.66 18.37 5.43
CA SER A 83 -10.22 16.97 5.40
C SER A 83 -11.34 15.97 5.07
N PRO A 84 -12.59 16.09 5.60
CA PRO A 84 -13.68 15.21 5.19
C PRO A 84 -14.01 15.29 3.69
N VAL A 85 -13.84 16.45 3.07
CA VAL A 85 -14.12 16.67 1.64
C VAL A 85 -13.01 16.06 0.79
N GLU A 86 -11.76 16.29 1.18
CA GLU A 86 -10.59 15.67 0.54
C GLU A 86 -10.63 14.15 0.67
N ASP A 87 -11.06 13.63 1.83
CA ASP A 87 -11.24 12.20 2.06
C ASP A 87 -12.32 11.63 1.12
N ARG A 88 -13.46 12.31 0.95
CA ARG A 88 -14.49 11.88 -0.01
C ARG A 88 -13.96 11.87 -1.45
N TYR A 89 -13.22 12.90 -1.85
CA TYR A 89 -12.58 12.97 -3.17
C TYR A 89 -11.60 11.83 -3.38
N ARG A 90 -10.68 11.63 -2.43
CA ARG A 90 -9.70 10.53 -2.46
C ARG A 90 -10.40 9.18 -2.54
N GLU A 91 -11.40 8.95 -1.70
CA GLU A 91 -12.22 7.72 -1.70
C GLU A 91 -13.04 7.56 -2.98
N HIS A 92 -13.35 8.62 -3.72
CA HIS A 92 -14.00 8.53 -5.02
C HIS A 92 -13.02 8.13 -6.13
N CYS A 93 -11.77 8.59 -6.05
CA CYS A 93 -10.72 8.23 -7.00
C CYS A 93 -10.15 6.82 -6.76
N GLU A 94 -9.88 6.45 -5.51
CA GLU A 94 -9.21 5.20 -5.17
C GLU A 94 -10.12 3.98 -5.23
N ARG A 95 -11.42 4.16 -4.98
CA ARG A 95 -12.35 3.04 -4.82
C ARG A 95 -12.72 2.32 -6.11
N PRO A 96 -12.93 3.00 -7.26
CA PRO A 96 -13.07 2.30 -8.54
C PRO A 96 -11.87 1.39 -8.82
N ILE A 97 -10.66 1.87 -8.51
CA ILE A 97 -9.42 1.09 -8.66
C ILE A 97 -9.43 -0.11 -7.70
N ALA A 98 -9.79 0.10 -6.42
CA ALA A 98 -9.87 -0.98 -5.45
C ALA A 98 -10.92 -2.05 -5.82
N PHE A 99 -12.08 -1.63 -6.35
CA PHE A 99 -13.10 -2.54 -6.84
C PHE A 99 -12.63 -3.29 -8.09
N GLU A 100 -11.98 -2.62 -9.03
CA GLU A 100 -11.41 -3.27 -10.22
C GLU A 100 -10.42 -4.36 -9.81
N GLU A 101 -9.53 -4.07 -8.85
CA GLU A 101 -8.55 -5.02 -8.33
C GLU A 101 -9.19 -6.22 -7.61
N LEU A 102 -10.23 -6.00 -6.80
CA LEU A 102 -10.99 -7.09 -6.19
C LEU A 102 -11.74 -7.92 -7.27
N GLY A 103 -12.31 -7.27 -8.28
CA GLY A 103 -12.99 -7.91 -9.41
C GLY A 103 -12.06 -8.78 -10.26
N LYS A 104 -10.80 -8.33 -10.45
CA LYS A 104 -9.74 -9.13 -11.09
C LYS A 104 -9.42 -10.39 -10.29
N SER A 105 -9.22 -10.27 -8.97
CA SER A 105 -9.01 -11.44 -8.10
C SER A 105 -10.19 -12.42 -8.15
N ILE A 106 -11.42 -11.93 -8.04
CA ILE A 106 -12.64 -12.75 -8.15
C ILE A 106 -12.68 -13.51 -9.49
N THR A 107 -12.43 -12.81 -10.61
CA THR A 107 -12.40 -13.43 -11.94
C THR A 107 -11.29 -14.47 -12.06
N HIS A 108 -10.10 -14.20 -11.52
CA HIS A 108 -8.99 -15.15 -11.53
C HIS A 108 -9.34 -16.44 -10.78
N ILE A 109 -9.95 -16.32 -9.60
CA ILE A 109 -10.37 -17.45 -8.78
C ILE A 109 -11.51 -18.23 -9.45
N ARG A 110 -12.46 -17.54 -10.11
CA ARG A 110 -13.50 -18.21 -10.93
C ARG A 110 -12.89 -19.07 -12.03
N LYS A 111 -11.94 -18.53 -12.79
CA LYS A 111 -11.23 -19.29 -13.83
C LYS A 111 -10.52 -20.52 -13.27
N PHE A 112 -9.91 -20.40 -12.09
CA PHE A 112 -9.32 -21.54 -11.41
C PHE A 112 -10.36 -22.63 -11.09
N LEU A 113 -11.52 -22.25 -10.53
CA LEU A 113 -12.60 -23.20 -10.25
C LEU A 113 -13.13 -23.88 -11.52
N ASP A 114 -13.21 -23.16 -12.63
CA ASP A 114 -13.61 -23.72 -13.92
C ASP A 114 -12.58 -24.74 -14.44
N LEU A 115 -11.28 -24.48 -14.28
CA LEU A 115 -10.21 -25.42 -14.67
C LEU A 115 -10.23 -26.69 -13.80
N VAL A 116 -10.47 -26.55 -12.49
CA VAL A 116 -10.67 -27.70 -11.59
C VAL A 116 -11.90 -28.51 -12.01
N ALA A 117 -13.01 -27.86 -12.34
CA ALA A 117 -14.23 -28.54 -12.80
C ALA A 117 -14.03 -29.28 -14.13
N ASN A 118 -13.18 -28.76 -15.01
CA ASN A 118 -12.80 -29.37 -16.28
C ASN A 118 -11.74 -30.48 -16.14
N LYS A 119 -11.29 -30.81 -14.92
CA LYS A 119 -10.23 -31.80 -14.64
C LYS A 119 -8.94 -31.52 -15.39
N ASP A 120 -8.50 -30.26 -15.36
CA ASP A 120 -7.20 -29.89 -15.89
C ASP A 120 -6.10 -30.61 -15.08
N GLU A 121 -5.21 -31.33 -15.77
CA GLU A 121 -4.12 -32.08 -15.14
C GLU A 121 -3.30 -31.21 -14.16
N LYS A 122 -3.25 -29.88 -14.37
CA LYS A 122 -2.56 -28.93 -13.48
C LYS A 122 -3.14 -28.90 -12.07
N TYR A 123 -4.42 -29.18 -11.89
CA TYR A 123 -5.15 -29.01 -10.63
C TYR A 123 -5.80 -30.28 -10.10
N ASP A 124 -5.63 -31.42 -10.76
CA ASP A 124 -6.15 -32.74 -10.35
C ASP A 124 -5.68 -33.20 -8.96
N HIS A 125 -4.59 -32.65 -8.44
CA HIS A 125 -4.08 -32.94 -7.09
C HIS A 125 -4.69 -32.08 -5.98
N ILE A 126 -5.57 -31.13 -6.33
CA ILE A 126 -6.25 -30.29 -5.35
C ILE A 126 -7.43 -31.05 -4.75
N GLU A 127 -7.47 -31.08 -3.43
CA GLU A 127 -8.51 -31.79 -2.69
C GLU A 127 -9.85 -31.07 -2.81
N THR A 128 -10.95 -31.83 -2.96
CA THR A 128 -12.31 -31.29 -3.07
C THR A 128 -12.65 -30.33 -1.91
N GLY A 129 -12.17 -30.60 -0.69
CA GLY A 129 -12.37 -29.72 0.47
C GLY A 129 -11.68 -28.36 0.33
N ASP A 130 -10.50 -28.31 -0.29
CA ASP A 130 -9.80 -27.06 -0.59
C ASP A 130 -10.56 -26.26 -1.67
N VAL A 131 -11.10 -26.93 -2.69
CA VAL A 131 -11.92 -26.33 -3.76
C VAL A 131 -13.22 -25.73 -3.18
N ASP A 132 -13.91 -26.47 -2.31
CA ASP A 132 -15.14 -26.00 -1.66
C ASP A 132 -14.87 -24.79 -0.75
N LYS A 133 -13.73 -24.75 -0.07
CA LYS A 133 -13.32 -23.60 0.72
C LYS A 133 -13.09 -22.36 -0.15
N VAL A 134 -12.41 -22.51 -1.30
CA VAL A 134 -12.22 -21.43 -2.27
C VAL A 134 -13.56 -20.96 -2.83
N LYS A 135 -14.45 -21.87 -3.20
CA LYS A 135 -15.79 -21.56 -3.73
C LYS A 135 -16.64 -20.81 -2.71
N LYS A 136 -16.67 -21.25 -1.45
CA LYS A 136 -17.39 -20.57 -0.37
C LYS A 136 -16.84 -19.17 -0.14
N CYS A 137 -15.52 -19.03 -0.02
CA CYS A 137 -14.87 -17.73 0.18
C CYS A 137 -15.14 -16.77 -0.99
N LEU A 138 -15.04 -17.27 -2.23
CA LEU A 138 -15.34 -16.52 -3.43
C LEU A 138 -16.79 -16.01 -3.46
N ASN A 139 -17.77 -16.85 -3.13
CA ASN A 139 -19.18 -16.45 -3.10
C ASN A 139 -19.43 -15.37 -2.04
N GLU A 140 -18.95 -15.58 -0.81
CA GLU A 140 -19.08 -14.59 0.28
C GLU A 140 -18.47 -13.23 -0.11
N LYS A 141 -17.28 -13.22 -0.72
CA LYS A 141 -16.64 -11.97 -1.17
C LYS A 141 -17.29 -11.36 -2.41
N SER A 142 -17.86 -12.17 -3.30
CA SER A 142 -18.61 -11.70 -4.47
C SER A 142 -19.92 -11.02 -4.07
N GLU A 143 -20.67 -11.62 -3.15
CA GLU A 143 -21.90 -11.01 -2.60
C GLU A 143 -21.58 -9.70 -1.87
N TRP A 144 -20.48 -9.66 -1.10
CA TRP A 144 -20.00 -8.44 -0.48
C TRP A 144 -19.64 -7.38 -1.52
N TYR A 145 -18.94 -7.75 -2.59
CA TYR A 145 -18.60 -6.85 -3.70
C TYR A 145 -19.85 -6.23 -4.33
N GLU A 146 -20.83 -7.06 -4.70
CA GLU A 146 -22.08 -6.61 -5.34
C GLU A 146 -22.90 -5.72 -4.41
N LYS A 147 -23.06 -6.12 -3.15
CA LYS A 147 -23.81 -5.34 -2.15
C LYS A 147 -23.20 -3.95 -1.96
N ASN A 148 -21.88 -3.86 -1.78
CA ASN A 148 -21.22 -2.59 -1.52
C ASN A 148 -21.12 -1.71 -2.77
N MET A 149 -20.90 -2.31 -3.96
CA MET A 149 -20.95 -1.57 -5.22
C MET A 149 -22.34 -0.95 -5.44
N ASN A 150 -23.40 -1.72 -5.25
CA ASN A 150 -24.76 -1.24 -5.40
C ASN A 150 -25.11 -0.16 -4.37
N ALA A 151 -24.75 -0.36 -3.09
CA ALA A 151 -24.98 0.64 -2.05
C ALA A 151 -24.24 1.95 -2.36
N GLN A 152 -23.01 1.87 -2.87
CA GLN A 152 -22.23 3.06 -3.21
C GLN A 152 -22.80 3.82 -4.40
N ASN A 153 -23.34 3.11 -5.41
CA ASN A 153 -23.96 3.74 -6.58
C ASN A 153 -25.24 4.52 -6.27
N GLN A 154 -25.86 4.30 -5.10
CA GLN A 154 -27.05 5.04 -4.66
C GLN A 154 -26.71 6.34 -3.91
N LEU A 155 -25.47 6.51 -3.47
CA LEU A 155 -25.05 7.67 -2.69
C LEU A 155 -24.64 8.85 -3.57
N LYS A 156 -24.91 10.05 -3.09
CA LYS A 156 -24.40 11.28 -3.71
C LYS A 156 -22.93 11.48 -3.38
N LEU A 157 -22.21 12.21 -4.22
CA LEU A 157 -20.76 12.44 -4.09
C LEU A 157 -20.37 13.20 -2.80
N PHE A 158 -21.26 14.04 -2.28
CA PHE A 158 -21.05 14.76 -1.02
C PHE A 158 -21.44 13.96 0.23
N GLU A 159 -21.95 12.74 0.08
CA GLU A 159 -22.28 11.86 1.20
C GLU A 159 -21.08 10.99 1.56
N ASN A 160 -21.01 10.60 2.84
CA ASN A 160 -19.93 9.74 3.28
C ASN A 160 -20.04 8.35 2.62
N PRO A 161 -18.92 7.78 2.18
CA PRO A 161 -18.90 6.50 1.49
C PRO A 161 -19.42 5.35 2.38
N THR A 162 -20.18 4.41 1.79
CA THR A 162 -20.62 3.20 2.52
C THR A 162 -19.46 2.25 2.79
N VAL A 163 -18.49 2.21 1.89
CA VAL A 163 -17.29 1.38 1.98
C VAL A 163 -16.07 2.19 1.59
N LEU A 164 -14.98 2.01 2.32
CA LEU A 164 -13.70 2.66 2.05
C LEU A 164 -12.83 1.80 1.12
N ALA A 165 -12.00 2.43 0.31
CA ALA A 165 -11.02 1.76 -0.56
C ALA A 165 -10.12 0.81 0.24
N SER A 166 -9.71 1.21 1.45
CA SER A 166 -8.94 0.39 2.38
C SER A 166 -9.65 -0.92 2.78
N GLN A 167 -10.97 -0.87 2.98
CA GLN A 167 -11.77 -2.05 3.31
C GLN A 167 -11.91 -3.00 2.12
N ILE A 168 -12.05 -2.46 0.90
CA ILE A 168 -12.07 -3.26 -0.34
C ILE A 168 -10.73 -3.96 -0.53
N MET A 169 -9.63 -3.23 -0.36
CA MET A 169 -8.28 -3.80 -0.47
C MET A 169 -8.00 -4.83 0.61
N SER A 170 -8.48 -4.63 1.84
CA SER A 170 -8.41 -5.63 2.90
C SER A 170 -9.22 -6.89 2.54
N THR A 171 -10.39 -6.72 1.94
CA THR A 171 -11.23 -7.82 1.45
C THR A 171 -10.54 -8.61 0.35
N LYS A 172 -9.89 -7.92 -0.61
CA LYS A 172 -9.02 -8.52 -1.63
C LYS A 172 -7.90 -9.34 -0.99
N LYS A 173 -7.14 -8.75 -0.06
CA LYS A 173 -6.05 -9.45 0.64
C LYS A 173 -6.55 -10.70 1.37
N SER A 174 -7.72 -10.63 2.00
CA SER A 174 -8.34 -11.78 2.66
C SER A 174 -8.74 -12.88 1.66
N LEU A 175 -9.28 -12.51 0.49
CA LEU A 175 -9.62 -13.45 -0.58
C LEU A 175 -8.35 -14.12 -1.14
N ASP A 176 -7.36 -13.31 -1.51
CA ASP A 176 -6.08 -13.77 -2.05
C ASP A 176 -5.33 -14.66 -1.05
N SER A 177 -5.35 -14.35 0.24
CA SER A 177 -4.71 -15.16 1.29
C SER A 177 -5.32 -16.56 1.44
N VAL A 178 -6.64 -16.69 1.24
CA VAL A 178 -7.32 -17.99 1.29
C VAL A 178 -7.12 -18.75 -0.02
N CYS A 179 -7.19 -18.06 -1.16
CA CYS A 179 -7.20 -18.71 -2.47
C CYS A 179 -5.81 -18.98 -3.03
N ASN A 180 -4.83 -18.09 -2.86
CA ASN A 180 -3.49 -18.23 -3.44
C ASN A 180 -2.73 -19.49 -2.98
N PRO A 181 -2.78 -19.91 -1.70
CA PRO A 181 -2.11 -21.14 -1.27
C PRO A 181 -2.72 -22.40 -1.91
N ILE A 182 -4.03 -22.38 -2.19
CA ILE A 182 -4.75 -23.50 -2.79
C ILE A 182 -4.50 -23.54 -4.30
N ILE A 183 -4.58 -22.38 -4.96
CA ILE A 183 -4.36 -22.23 -6.41
C ILE A 183 -2.91 -22.56 -6.80
N ASN A 184 -1.94 -22.21 -5.95
CA ASN A 184 -0.52 -22.44 -6.21
C ASN A 184 0.03 -23.71 -5.54
N LYS A 185 -0.83 -24.59 -5.00
CA LYS A 185 -0.40 -25.85 -4.39
C LYS A 185 0.36 -26.65 -5.46
N PRO A 186 1.66 -26.95 -5.27
CA PRO A 186 2.44 -27.64 -6.30
C PRO A 186 1.97 -29.09 -6.42
N LYS A 187 2.05 -29.65 -7.64
CA LYS A 187 1.87 -31.09 -7.85
C LYS A 187 2.84 -31.85 -6.93
N PRO A 188 2.40 -32.87 -6.18
CA PRO A 188 3.30 -33.75 -5.46
C PRO A 188 4.34 -34.30 -6.44
N LYS A 189 5.63 -34.07 -6.19
CA LYS A 189 6.68 -34.78 -6.93
C LYS A 189 6.53 -36.26 -6.59
N VAL A 190 6.12 -37.05 -7.58
CA VAL A 190 6.24 -38.50 -7.51
C VAL A 190 7.74 -38.79 -7.45
N GLU A 191 8.27 -39.10 -6.27
CA GLU A 191 9.57 -39.77 -6.20
C GLU A 191 9.42 -41.08 -6.97
N PRO A 192 10.19 -41.33 -8.04
CA PRO A 192 10.16 -42.61 -8.70
C PRO A 192 10.51 -43.68 -7.65
N PRO A 193 9.80 -44.83 -7.62
CA PRO A 193 10.04 -45.86 -6.64
C PRO A 193 11.54 -46.20 -6.59
N LYS A 194 12.16 -46.14 -5.41
CA LYS A 194 13.46 -46.75 -5.18
C LYS A 194 13.32 -48.23 -5.54
N GLU A 195 13.88 -48.63 -6.68
CA GLU A 195 14.08 -50.04 -6.97
C GLU A 195 14.98 -50.64 -5.88
N GLU A 196 14.38 -51.46 -5.04
CA GLU A 196 15.08 -52.43 -4.21
C GLU A 196 15.84 -53.39 -5.13
N LYS A 197 17.15 -53.18 -5.31
CA LYS A 197 18.04 -54.26 -5.76
C LYS A 197 18.54 -55.03 -4.55
N LYS A 198 17.92 -56.19 -4.30
CA LYS A 198 18.50 -57.27 -3.47
C LYS A 198 19.61 -58.00 -4.25
N GLU A 199 20.77 -58.01 -3.59
CA GLU A 199 21.92 -58.93 -3.59
C GLU A 199 22.08 -60.01 -4.68
N ASN A 200 23.32 -60.16 -5.19
CA ASN A 200 24.15 -61.30 -4.78
C ASN A 200 25.68 -61.08 -4.95
N LYS A 201 26.42 -61.66 -3.99
CA LYS A 201 27.89 -61.77 -3.83
C LYS A 201 28.52 -62.63 -4.96
N GLU A 202 29.83 -62.60 -5.28
CA GLU A 202 30.95 -63.04 -4.43
C GLU A 202 32.34 -62.82 -5.06
N GLY A 203 33.34 -62.51 -4.21
CA GLY A 203 34.82 -62.75 -4.28
C GLY A 203 35.66 -62.18 -5.44
N ASN A 204 36.91 -61.69 -5.26
CA ASN A 204 37.88 -61.78 -4.17
C ASN A 204 39.17 -60.99 -4.51
N LYS A 205 39.77 -60.32 -3.50
CA LYS A 205 41.21 -59.97 -3.28
C LYS A 205 41.92 -59.01 -4.26
N ASP A 206 42.89 -58.15 -3.86
CA ASP A 206 43.66 -57.90 -2.63
C ASP A 206 44.29 -56.47 -2.78
N GLY A 207 44.88 -55.88 -1.73
CA GLY A 207 45.76 -54.71 -1.90
C GLY A 207 45.54 -53.47 -1.02
N GLN A 208 45.58 -53.66 0.31
CA GLN A 208 46.28 -52.85 1.32
C GLN A 208 46.89 -51.48 0.90
N LYS A 209 46.57 -50.37 1.62
CA LYS A 209 47.36 -49.79 2.74
C LYS A 209 46.99 -48.32 3.05
N ASP A 210 46.83 -48.02 4.36
CA ASP A 210 47.20 -46.81 5.14
C ASP A 210 47.16 -45.40 4.50
N SER A 211 46.89 -44.30 5.19
CA SER A 211 46.46 -43.94 6.55
C SER A 211 46.43 -42.40 6.56
N ALA A 212 45.60 -41.81 7.42
CA ALA A 212 45.79 -40.50 8.08
C ALA A 212 45.90 -39.25 7.18
N ALA A 213 45.70 -38.01 7.61
CA ALA A 213 45.00 -37.31 8.69
C ALA A 213 45.32 -35.81 8.44
N GLY A 214 44.51 -34.90 8.97
CA GLY A 214 44.88 -33.48 9.16
C GLY A 214 44.42 -32.55 8.03
N GLU A 215 43.36 -31.77 8.21
CA GLU A 215 43.27 -30.48 8.94
C GLU A 215 43.81 -29.24 8.19
N LYS A 216 42.86 -28.30 8.01
CA LYS A 216 42.96 -26.83 8.17
C LYS A 216 43.75 -25.97 7.16
N SER A 217 42.99 -25.13 6.46
CA SER A 217 43.09 -23.64 6.45
C SER A 217 41.87 -23.12 5.66
N ALA A 218 40.99 -22.21 6.09
CA ALA A 218 41.11 -20.95 6.82
C ALA A 218 41.98 -19.89 6.12
N ASN A 219 41.39 -19.15 5.17
CA ASN A 219 41.26 -17.67 5.18
C ASN A 219 40.66 -17.26 3.82
N ASN A 220 39.55 -16.53 3.69
CA ASN A 220 39.14 -15.22 4.21
C ASN A 220 39.76 -14.02 3.46
N SER A 221 38.86 -13.09 3.07
CA SER A 221 39.07 -11.66 2.80
C SER A 221 39.75 -11.31 1.45
N ALA A 222 39.48 -10.19 0.77
CA ALA A 222 38.76 -8.96 1.10
C ALA A 222 38.33 -8.23 -0.20
N GLU A 223 37.21 -7.53 -0.10
CA GLU A 223 37.01 -6.08 -0.38
C GLU A 223 38.02 -5.31 -1.26
N SER A 224 37.49 -4.45 -2.14
CA SER A 224 38.17 -3.23 -2.59
C SER A 224 37.13 -2.17 -3.01
N GLU A 225 36.94 -1.15 -2.17
CA GLU A 225 36.56 0.20 -2.61
C GLU A 225 37.73 0.86 -3.34
N ALA A 226 37.44 1.76 -4.30
CA ALA A 226 38.15 3.04 -4.45
C ALA A 226 37.50 3.93 -5.54
N LYS A 227 37.13 5.16 -5.13
CA LYS A 227 37.15 6.41 -5.92
C LYS A 227 38.47 7.14 -5.54
N PRO A 228 39.03 8.11 -6.30
CA PRO A 228 38.49 9.51 -6.31
C PRO A 228 38.82 10.43 -7.54
N GLU A 229 38.21 11.63 -7.54
CA GLU A 229 38.66 12.99 -8.01
C GLU A 229 39.15 13.27 -9.46
N SER A 230 39.11 14.47 -10.09
CA SER A 230 38.58 15.85 -9.87
C SER A 230 38.69 16.69 -11.18
N LYS A 231 38.12 17.91 -11.18
CA LYS A 231 38.54 19.21 -11.82
C LYS A 231 37.63 19.93 -12.84
N GLN A 232 37.70 21.26 -12.69
CA GLN A 232 36.91 22.40 -13.17
C GLN A 232 37.35 22.99 -14.54
N GLU A 233 36.56 23.97 -15.00
CA GLU A 233 36.86 25.19 -15.83
C GLU A 233 36.79 25.11 -17.37
N MET A 234 35.86 25.87 -17.99
CA MET A 234 36.13 27.18 -18.62
C MET A 234 34.87 27.88 -19.20
N GLU A 235 34.96 29.22 -19.27
CA GLU A 235 34.02 30.27 -19.72
C GLU A 235 33.79 30.38 -21.25
N VAL A 236 32.89 31.32 -21.59
CA VAL A 236 32.76 32.22 -22.77
C VAL A 236 31.78 31.80 -23.88
N ASP A 237 30.59 32.43 -23.90
CA ASP A 237 30.24 33.60 -24.75
C ASP A 237 29.04 34.36 -24.14
#